data_AF-A0A5K7XF02-F1
#
_entry.id   AF-A0A5K7XF02-F1
#
_cell.length_a   1.000
_cell.length_b   1.000
_cell.length_c   1.000
_cell.angle_alpha   90.00
_cell.angle_beta   90.00
_cell.angle_gamma   90.00
#
_symmetry.space_group_name_H-M   'P 1'
#
loop_
_entity.id
_entity.type
_entity.pdbx_description
1 polymer ?
#
loop_
_entity_poly.entity_id
_entity_poly.type
_entity_poly.pdbx_seq_one_letter_code
_entity_poly.pdbx_strand_id
1 'polypeptide(L)'
;MMAAVAIDARRCGRSAVRERVRIFPVAVAPPAMMAVLYAALFSFALAVPRGAHAYTPESPEVVALIDKGLKYLEANSHPEVGGQCLIALAFLKRGMPADHPKIEEAVEWCRRSVTEEQQRNYIYGKCIAIIFLTELDAVKHRDLINEYLKQLKDHQKEHGGFSYKGVPTGDTSQTQYAALAYWELLNHGISPDADSVQRCLNWIMRTRDPSGVWGYQGIDPGNFTLVEQPDKPGVSMAAAGMSGTLILGNLVGILKPPQEANLTAAGDELPDALKRVETSKTARAPTLPRGSIEPQRVTECVAAGSAWFDKNFTFEVHEYKSYYLYSIERFRSFQEYLDGTATEEPEWYNQGVEILKKSQQPEGCWSDESGNACATAFSVLFLLRSTQKSIEASLGEGTLVGGRGLPRDLSKMKLRGGKLIVEHKTTEADQLMGMLEDSNSAALDELLDSPAALSVDNVTAADARRLQQVVKSGPAGARIMAVRALSQLRDVEYAPTLIFALTDPDRRVVREARDGLKSVSRRFEGYGPSDNFEDPERRAAIERWKEWYRTVRPDAPPLP
;
A
#
# COMPACT_ATOMS: atom_id res chain seq x y z
N MET A 1 11.62 -24.30 -55.90
CA MET A 1 10.45 -24.17 -56.79
C MET A 1 9.79 -22.84 -56.48
N MET A 2 9.75 -21.96 -57.49
CA MET A 2 9.14 -20.62 -57.66
C MET A 2 8.09 -20.11 -56.64
N ALA A 3 7.76 -18.83 -56.53
CA ALA A 3 8.34 -17.50 -56.78
C ALA A 3 7.24 -16.48 -56.38
N ALA A 4 7.67 -15.29 -55.91
CA ALA A 4 7.07 -13.95 -56.03
C ALA A 4 5.56 -13.77 -56.26
N VAL A 5 4.93 -12.86 -55.48
CA VAL A 5 4.22 -11.67 -56.02
C VAL A 5 4.28 -10.52 -55.01
N ALA A 6 4.81 -9.38 -55.45
CA ALA A 6 4.61 -8.05 -54.90
C ALA A 6 3.63 -7.29 -55.82
N ILE A 7 2.77 -6.42 -55.27
CA ILE A 7 2.13 -5.34 -56.05
C ILE A 7 2.10 -4.04 -55.22
N ASP A 8 2.54 -3.01 -55.93
CA ASP A 8 2.88 -1.63 -55.57
C ASP A 8 1.66 -0.69 -55.60
N ALA A 9 1.87 0.48 -55.00
CA ALA A 9 1.01 1.63 -54.90
C ALA A 9 0.86 2.41 -56.23
N ARG A 10 -0.22 3.20 -56.34
CA ARG A 10 -0.23 4.67 -56.56
C ARG A 10 -1.43 5.18 -57.41
N ARG A 11 -2.04 6.24 -56.84
CA ARG A 11 -2.37 7.55 -57.44
C ARG A 11 -3.66 7.79 -58.27
N CYS A 12 -4.09 9.04 -58.09
CA CYS A 12 -4.95 9.92 -58.89
C CYS A 12 -6.47 9.79 -58.64
N GLY A 13 -7.24 10.84 -58.41
CA GLY A 13 -6.96 12.27 -58.50
C GLY A 13 -8.13 13.12 -57.93
N ARG A 14 -7.81 14.38 -57.63
CA ARG A 14 -8.76 15.44 -57.27
C ARG A 14 -9.50 15.94 -58.51
N SER A 15 -10.79 16.23 -58.40
CA SER A 15 -11.38 17.41 -59.06
C SER A 15 -12.72 17.82 -58.44
N ALA A 16 -12.77 19.13 -58.18
CA ALA A 16 -13.79 20.00 -57.63
C ALA A 16 -15.18 20.03 -58.31
N VAL A 17 -16.20 20.28 -57.46
CA VAL A 17 -17.28 21.29 -57.58
C VAL A 17 -18.33 21.14 -58.69
N ARG A 18 -19.60 20.94 -58.30
CA ARG A 18 -20.68 21.95 -58.43
C ARG A 18 -22.02 21.47 -57.84
N GLU A 19 -22.62 22.32 -57.00
CA GLU A 19 -23.99 22.21 -56.50
C GLU A 19 -25.03 22.16 -57.63
N ARG A 20 -26.03 21.29 -57.49
CA ARG A 20 -27.42 21.60 -57.89
C ARG A 20 -28.38 20.93 -56.91
N VAL A 21 -29.06 21.78 -56.13
CA VAL A 21 -30.25 21.43 -55.36
C VAL A 21 -31.35 21.00 -56.34
N ARG A 22 -31.90 19.79 -56.15
CA ARG A 22 -33.20 19.38 -56.70
C ARG A 22 -34.00 18.73 -55.58
N ILE A 23 -35.10 19.39 -55.24
CA ILE A 23 -36.13 18.94 -54.30
C ILE A 23 -37.10 18.03 -55.07
N PHE A 24 -37.39 16.84 -54.55
CA PHE A 24 -38.54 16.00 -54.89
C PHE A 24 -38.88 15.10 -53.68
N PRO A 25 -40.12 14.58 -53.56
CA PRO A 25 -40.93 14.70 -52.36
C PRO A 25 -40.91 13.44 -51.48
N VAL A 26 -41.36 13.63 -50.24
CA VAL A 26 -41.53 12.59 -49.21
C VAL A 26 -42.54 11.54 -49.67
N ALA A 27 -42.08 10.30 -49.82
CA ALA A 27 -42.92 9.11 -49.93
C ALA A 27 -42.92 8.37 -48.58
N VAL A 28 -44.10 8.19 -48.02
CA VAL A 28 -44.37 7.48 -46.76
C VAL A 28 -44.23 5.97 -46.99
N ALA A 29 -43.39 5.29 -46.20
CA ALA A 29 -43.23 3.84 -46.21
C ALA A 29 -44.16 3.14 -45.17
N PRO A 30 -44.67 1.93 -45.45
CA PRO A 30 -45.70 1.23 -44.65
C PRO A 30 -45.15 0.49 -43.39
N PRO A 31 -46.01 0.15 -42.41
CA PRO A 31 -45.65 -0.11 -41.01
C PRO A 31 -45.22 -1.55 -40.71
N ALA A 32 -44.42 -2.18 -41.59
CA ALA A 32 -43.96 -3.57 -41.40
C ALA A 32 -42.44 -3.70 -41.18
N MET A 33 -41.71 -2.58 -41.09
CA MET A 33 -40.24 -2.56 -40.95
C MET A 33 -39.76 -1.97 -39.60
N MET A 34 -40.68 -1.77 -38.66
CA MET A 34 -40.37 -1.34 -37.28
C MET A 34 -40.26 -2.52 -36.30
N ALA A 35 -40.93 -3.65 -36.54
CA ALA A 35 -40.93 -4.78 -35.59
C ALA A 35 -39.59 -5.55 -35.52
N VAL A 36 -38.79 -5.55 -36.59
CA VAL A 36 -37.46 -6.21 -36.61
C VAL A 36 -36.39 -5.34 -35.94
N LEU A 37 -36.56 -4.02 -35.94
CA LEU A 37 -35.66 -3.08 -35.27
C LEU A 37 -35.83 -3.09 -33.74
N TYR A 38 -37.06 -3.29 -33.23
CA TYR A 38 -37.28 -3.41 -31.78
C TYR A 38 -36.79 -4.75 -31.20
N ALA A 39 -36.81 -5.85 -31.97
CA ALA A 39 -36.26 -7.13 -31.51
C ALA A 39 -34.71 -7.12 -31.48
N ALA A 40 -34.06 -6.41 -32.41
CA ALA A 40 -32.61 -6.23 -32.40
C ALA A 40 -32.13 -5.26 -31.31
N LEU A 41 -32.94 -4.26 -30.96
CA LEU A 41 -32.67 -3.32 -29.87
C LEU A 41 -32.94 -3.91 -28.48
N PHE A 42 -33.83 -4.90 -28.34
CA PHE A 42 -34.04 -5.61 -27.07
C PHE A 42 -33.04 -6.75 -26.83
N SER A 43 -32.40 -7.27 -27.87
CA SER A 43 -31.37 -8.31 -27.74
C SER A 43 -29.99 -7.75 -27.32
N PHE A 44 -29.80 -6.43 -27.41
CA PHE A 44 -28.59 -5.75 -26.93
C PHE A 44 -28.69 -5.25 -25.48
N ALA A 45 -29.86 -5.36 -24.84
CA ALA A 45 -30.10 -4.89 -23.47
C ALA A 45 -29.86 -5.96 -22.38
N LEU A 46 -29.38 -7.16 -22.75
CA LEU A 46 -29.05 -8.25 -21.80
C LEU A 46 -27.59 -8.71 -21.84
N ALA A 47 -26.71 -7.98 -22.53
CA ALA A 47 -25.29 -8.02 -22.21
C ALA A 47 -25.01 -6.95 -21.17
N VAL A 48 -25.43 -7.20 -19.92
CA VAL A 48 -24.77 -6.54 -18.78
C VAL A 48 -23.29 -6.94 -18.94
N PRO A 49 -22.35 -6.01 -19.20
CA PRO A 49 -20.95 -6.37 -19.10
C PRO A 49 -20.81 -6.94 -17.69
N ARG A 50 -20.43 -8.22 -17.58
CA ARG A 50 -19.98 -8.75 -16.29
C ARG A 50 -18.92 -7.76 -15.85
N GLY A 51 -19.23 -6.93 -14.85
CA GLY A 51 -18.26 -6.02 -14.29
C GLY A 51 -17.04 -6.85 -13.99
N ALA A 52 -15.91 -6.50 -14.60
CA ALA A 52 -14.65 -7.01 -14.10
C ALA A 52 -14.62 -6.55 -12.64
N HIS A 53 -14.88 -7.47 -11.71
CA HIS A 53 -14.78 -7.18 -10.31
C HIS A 53 -13.31 -6.87 -10.08
N ALA A 54 -13.02 -5.59 -9.88
CA ALA A 54 -11.71 -5.15 -9.51
C ALA A 54 -11.49 -5.55 -8.04
N TYR A 55 -10.38 -6.22 -7.77
CA TYR A 55 -10.03 -6.81 -6.49
C TYR A 55 -8.95 -5.98 -5.79
N THR A 56 -9.12 -5.84 -4.48
CA THR A 56 -8.13 -5.39 -3.51
C THR A 56 -7.84 -6.51 -2.51
N PRO A 57 -6.76 -6.45 -1.72
CA PRO A 57 -6.53 -7.40 -0.61
C PRO A 57 -7.69 -7.48 0.40
N GLU A 58 -8.48 -6.41 0.51
CA GLU A 58 -9.64 -6.28 1.41
C GLU A 58 -10.94 -6.80 0.80
N SER A 59 -10.97 -7.11 -0.50
CA SER A 59 -12.17 -7.61 -1.17
C SER A 59 -12.66 -8.91 -0.53
N PRO A 60 -13.97 -9.07 -0.25
CA PRO A 60 -14.49 -10.23 0.48
C PRO A 60 -14.08 -11.58 -0.11
N GLU A 61 -14.03 -11.70 -1.44
CA GLU A 61 -13.60 -12.89 -2.14
C GLU A 61 -12.11 -13.19 -1.92
N VAL A 62 -11.27 -12.15 -1.91
CA VAL A 62 -9.84 -12.26 -1.68
C VAL A 62 -9.57 -12.65 -0.22
N VAL A 63 -10.23 -11.98 0.73
CA VAL A 63 -10.18 -12.32 2.15
C VAL A 63 -10.59 -13.78 2.38
N ALA A 64 -11.65 -14.26 1.72
CA ALA A 64 -12.07 -15.65 1.82
C ALA A 64 -11.03 -16.65 1.27
N LEU A 65 -10.31 -16.30 0.19
CA LEU A 65 -9.20 -17.12 -0.33
C LEU A 65 -8.05 -17.16 0.69
N ILE A 66 -7.66 -16.00 1.23
CA ILE A 66 -6.61 -15.85 2.24
C ILE A 66 -6.93 -16.68 3.47
N ASP A 67 -8.12 -16.50 4.06
CA ASP A 67 -8.49 -17.16 5.31
C ASP A 67 -8.57 -18.69 5.15
N LYS A 68 -9.00 -19.20 3.99
CA LYS A 68 -8.90 -20.64 3.67
C LYS A 68 -7.46 -21.13 3.57
N GLY A 69 -6.59 -20.36 2.92
CA GLY A 69 -5.16 -20.67 2.83
C GLY A 69 -4.48 -20.70 4.20
N LEU A 70 -4.77 -19.71 5.05
CA LEU A 70 -4.25 -19.65 6.41
C LEU A 70 -4.76 -20.81 7.27
N LYS A 71 -6.06 -21.16 7.16
CA LYS A 71 -6.61 -22.34 7.84
C LYS A 71 -5.91 -23.63 7.44
N TYR A 72 -5.54 -23.79 6.17
CA TYR A 72 -4.70 -24.91 5.75
C TYR A 72 -3.32 -24.85 6.42
N LEU A 73 -2.68 -23.69 6.43
CA LEU A 73 -1.35 -23.51 7.04
C LEU A 73 -1.33 -23.71 8.56
N GLU A 74 -2.42 -23.47 9.28
CA GLU A 74 -2.53 -23.76 10.72
C GLU A 74 -2.28 -25.24 11.03
N ALA A 75 -2.75 -26.13 10.15
CA ALA A 75 -2.63 -27.58 10.31
C ALA A 75 -1.34 -28.16 9.71
N ASN A 76 -0.53 -27.35 9.02
CA ASN A 76 0.63 -27.81 8.27
C ASN A 76 1.92 -27.14 8.75
N SER A 77 3.05 -27.72 8.37
CA SER A 77 4.39 -27.29 8.78
C SER A 77 5.38 -27.62 7.66
N HIS A 78 6.63 -27.17 7.77
CA HIS A 78 7.65 -27.42 6.76
C HIS A 78 8.98 -27.90 7.40
N PRO A 79 9.71 -28.86 6.81
CA PRO A 79 10.94 -29.38 7.43
C PRO A 79 12.08 -28.36 7.47
N GLU A 80 12.07 -27.37 6.57
CA GLU A 80 13.14 -26.38 6.46
C GLU A 80 12.75 -25.01 7.03
N VAL A 81 13.74 -24.31 7.59
CA VAL A 81 13.62 -22.94 8.16
C VAL A 81 12.91 -21.99 7.20
N GLY A 82 13.27 -22.01 5.91
CA GLY A 82 12.68 -21.11 4.92
C GLY A 82 11.17 -21.30 4.79
N GLY A 83 10.69 -22.54 4.73
CA GLY A 83 9.25 -22.81 4.66
C GLY A 83 8.52 -22.47 5.96
N GLN A 84 9.14 -22.71 7.12
CA GLN A 84 8.58 -22.30 8.42
C GLN A 84 8.38 -20.78 8.50
N CYS A 85 9.42 -20.03 8.12
CA CYS A 85 9.37 -18.58 8.11
C CYS A 85 8.36 -18.05 7.08
N LEU A 86 8.23 -18.69 5.92
CA LEU A 86 7.25 -18.32 4.90
C LEU A 86 5.81 -18.49 5.39
N ILE A 87 5.54 -19.60 6.10
CA ILE A 87 4.25 -19.84 6.76
C ILE A 87 3.99 -18.74 7.80
N ALA A 88 4.95 -18.48 8.69
CA ALA A 88 4.81 -17.46 9.72
C ALA A 88 4.60 -16.05 9.15
N LEU A 89 5.31 -15.70 8.07
CA LEU A 89 5.13 -14.44 7.35
C LEU A 89 3.69 -14.28 6.83
N ALA A 90 3.06 -15.35 6.34
CA ALA A 90 1.67 -15.29 5.90
C ALA A 90 0.71 -14.88 7.04
N PHE A 91 0.91 -15.42 8.26
CA PHE A 91 0.14 -15.01 9.45
C PHE A 91 0.49 -13.60 9.92
N LEU A 92 1.78 -13.25 9.96
CA LEU A 92 2.24 -11.92 10.37
C LEU A 92 1.66 -10.84 9.45
N LYS A 93 1.69 -11.05 8.13
CA LYS A 93 1.14 -10.12 7.11
C LYS A 93 -0.38 -10.05 7.10
N ARG A 94 -1.06 -11.07 7.64
CA ARG A 94 -2.50 -11.02 7.91
C ARG A 94 -2.82 -10.12 9.11
N GLY A 95 -1.83 -9.81 9.95
CA GLY A 95 -1.97 -9.03 11.18
C GLY A 95 -2.19 -9.88 12.42
N MET A 96 -1.82 -11.17 12.39
CA MET A 96 -1.87 -12.01 13.59
C MET A 96 -0.83 -11.53 14.62
N PRO A 97 -1.14 -11.62 15.93
CA PRO A 97 -0.25 -11.16 16.97
C PRO A 97 1.02 -12.03 17.06
N ALA A 98 2.09 -11.48 17.65
CA ALA A 98 3.39 -12.13 17.73
C ALA A 98 3.39 -13.46 18.53
N ASP A 99 2.40 -13.69 19.38
CA ASP A 99 2.18 -14.92 20.15
C ASP A 99 1.32 -15.95 19.39
N HIS A 100 1.01 -15.72 18.11
CA HIS A 100 0.33 -16.71 17.27
C HIS A 100 1.19 -17.99 17.18
N PRO A 101 0.62 -19.20 17.36
CA PRO A 101 1.40 -20.44 17.46
C PRO A 101 2.36 -20.70 16.30
N LYS A 102 1.96 -20.36 15.06
CA LYS A 102 2.82 -20.53 13.88
C LYS A 102 3.98 -19.52 13.80
N ILE A 103 3.82 -18.34 14.40
CA ILE A 103 4.88 -17.34 14.47
C ILE A 103 5.89 -17.76 15.54
N GLU A 104 5.43 -18.18 16.71
CA GLU A 104 6.31 -18.71 17.76
C GLU A 104 7.05 -19.99 17.32
N GLU A 105 6.35 -20.93 16.64
CA GLU A 105 6.95 -22.15 16.07
C GLU A 105 8.10 -21.79 15.12
N ALA A 106 7.92 -20.81 14.24
CA ALA A 106 8.96 -20.40 13.30
C ALA A 106 10.15 -19.72 13.98
N VAL A 107 9.93 -18.86 14.98
CA VAL A 107 11.03 -18.25 15.77
C VAL A 107 11.88 -19.34 16.41
N GLU A 108 11.24 -20.34 17.01
CA GLU A 108 11.95 -21.40 17.71
C GLU A 108 12.64 -22.37 16.73
N TRP A 109 12.04 -22.56 15.55
CA TRP A 109 12.68 -23.27 14.45
C TRP A 109 13.92 -22.55 13.92
N CYS A 110 13.88 -21.23 13.79
CA CYS A 110 15.07 -20.45 13.44
C CYS A 110 16.20 -20.66 14.45
N ARG A 111 15.90 -20.59 15.76
CA ARG A 111 16.91 -20.76 16.82
C ARG A 111 17.57 -22.14 16.78
N ARG A 112 16.76 -23.20 16.68
CA ARG A 112 17.27 -24.58 16.75
C ARG A 112 17.99 -25.04 15.47
N SER A 113 17.61 -24.50 14.31
CA SER A 113 18.13 -24.93 13.01
C SER A 113 19.19 -24.01 12.42
N VAL A 114 19.61 -22.94 13.12
CA VAL A 114 20.60 -21.97 12.63
C VAL A 114 21.91 -22.63 12.17
N THR A 115 22.43 -23.61 12.92
CA THR A 115 23.67 -24.34 12.57
C THR A 115 23.48 -25.28 11.38
N GLU A 116 22.33 -25.95 11.28
CA GLU A 116 21.99 -26.79 10.12
C GLU A 116 21.87 -25.93 8.86
N GLU A 117 21.20 -24.78 8.98
CA GLU A 117 20.99 -23.84 7.88
C GLU A 117 22.32 -23.33 7.31
N GLN A 118 23.34 -23.10 8.15
CA GLN A 118 24.68 -22.73 7.70
C GLN A 118 25.28 -23.75 6.72
N GLN A 119 24.99 -25.04 6.92
CA GLN A 119 25.53 -26.11 6.08
C GLN A 119 24.79 -26.25 4.75
N ARG A 120 23.55 -25.74 4.62
CA ARG A 120 22.76 -25.86 3.39
C ARG A 120 23.47 -25.27 2.18
N ASN A 121 23.19 -25.89 1.03
CA ASN A 121 23.84 -25.54 -0.24
C ASN A 121 23.34 -24.22 -0.83
N TYR A 122 22.20 -23.69 -0.39
CA TYR A 122 21.55 -22.47 -0.90
C TYR A 122 21.22 -21.49 0.24
N ILE A 123 20.71 -20.30 -0.09
CA ILE A 123 20.48 -19.21 0.88
C ILE A 123 19.01 -18.89 1.20
N TYR A 124 18.03 -19.55 0.57
CA TYR A 124 16.61 -19.24 0.80
C TYR A 124 16.20 -19.23 2.27
N GLY A 125 16.59 -20.27 3.04
CA GLY A 125 16.29 -20.33 4.47
C GLY A 125 16.90 -19.17 5.26
N LYS A 126 18.16 -18.82 4.99
CA LYS A 126 18.88 -17.70 5.62
C LYS A 126 18.18 -16.37 5.35
N CYS A 127 17.84 -16.10 4.10
CA CYS A 127 17.20 -14.85 3.70
C CYS A 127 15.78 -14.71 4.26
N ILE A 128 14.95 -15.75 4.14
CA ILE A 128 13.57 -15.71 4.63
C ILE A 128 13.54 -15.63 6.17
N ALA A 129 14.49 -16.28 6.86
CA ALA A 129 14.65 -16.11 8.31
C ALA A 129 15.01 -14.66 8.70
N ILE A 130 15.92 -14.01 7.97
CA ILE A 130 16.23 -12.58 8.18
C ILE A 130 14.96 -11.75 8.02
N ILE A 131 14.27 -11.89 6.89
CA ILE A 131 13.03 -11.14 6.57
C ILE A 131 11.99 -11.32 7.67
N PHE A 132 11.71 -12.57 8.05
CA PHE A 132 10.73 -12.89 9.09
C PHE A 132 11.10 -12.29 10.45
N LEU A 133 12.34 -12.47 10.91
CA LEU A 133 12.76 -12.01 12.22
C LEU A 133 12.83 -10.48 12.31
N THR A 134 13.21 -9.80 11.22
CA THR A 134 13.23 -8.33 11.18
C THR A 134 11.83 -7.76 11.23
N GLU A 135 10.90 -8.30 10.43
CA GLU A 135 9.51 -7.83 10.40
C GLU A 135 8.74 -8.13 11.69
N LEU A 136 9.09 -9.24 12.37
CA LEU A 136 8.46 -9.59 13.63
C LEU A 136 8.89 -8.65 14.75
N ASP A 137 10.21 -8.57 15.01
CA ASP A 137 10.82 -7.67 15.99
C ASP A 137 12.36 -7.70 15.86
N ALA A 138 12.90 -6.81 15.03
CA ALA A 138 14.35 -6.73 14.76
C ALA A 138 15.20 -6.46 16.01
N VAL A 139 14.65 -5.83 17.06
CA VAL A 139 15.37 -5.54 18.31
C VAL A 139 15.44 -6.80 19.16
N LYS A 140 14.31 -7.47 19.37
CA LYS A 140 14.23 -8.71 20.17
C LYS A 140 14.99 -9.87 19.54
N HIS A 141 15.05 -9.93 18.21
CA HIS A 141 15.68 -11.02 17.47
C HIS A 141 17.08 -10.69 16.94
N ARG A 142 17.69 -9.58 17.38
CA ARG A 142 18.94 -9.04 16.81
C ARG A 142 20.07 -10.06 16.72
N ASP A 143 20.31 -10.83 17.78
CA ASP A 143 21.41 -11.82 17.80
C ASP A 143 21.21 -12.91 16.75
N LEU A 144 19.98 -13.44 16.64
CA LEU A 144 19.66 -14.48 15.66
C LEU A 144 19.70 -13.94 14.22
N ILE A 145 19.26 -12.70 14.01
CA ILE A 145 19.39 -12.01 12.72
C ILE A 145 20.87 -11.87 12.33
N ASN A 146 21.74 -11.47 13.27
CA ASN A 146 23.17 -11.34 13.01
C ASN A 146 23.83 -12.69 12.65
N GLU A 147 23.39 -13.80 13.26
CA GLU A 147 23.87 -15.15 12.91
C GLU A 147 23.52 -15.52 11.46
N TYR A 148 22.25 -15.33 11.05
CA TYR A 148 21.88 -15.56 9.66
C TYR A 148 22.55 -14.61 8.68
N LEU A 149 22.75 -13.34 9.06
CA LEU A 149 23.46 -12.35 8.24
C LEU A 149 24.92 -12.73 8.03
N LYS A 150 25.59 -13.27 9.07
CA LYS A 150 26.94 -13.81 8.96
C LYS A 150 26.98 -14.97 7.97
N GLN A 151 26.04 -15.92 8.07
CA GLN A 151 25.94 -17.03 7.12
C GLN A 151 25.69 -16.55 5.70
N LEU A 152 24.85 -15.53 5.52
CA LEU A 152 24.60 -14.93 4.22
C LEU A 152 25.90 -14.33 3.65
N LYS A 153 26.66 -13.57 4.47
CA LYS A 153 27.96 -12.99 4.07
C LYS A 153 28.95 -14.07 3.65
N ASP A 154 29.06 -15.16 4.43
CA ASP A 154 29.96 -16.28 4.14
C ASP A 154 29.58 -17.05 2.86
N HIS A 155 28.33 -16.94 2.40
CA HIS A 155 27.82 -17.66 1.21
C HIS A 155 27.99 -16.86 -0.09
N GLN A 156 28.28 -15.55 -0.02
CA GLN A 156 28.39 -14.71 -1.22
C GLN A 156 29.61 -15.12 -2.06
N LYS A 157 29.41 -15.32 -3.36
CA LYS A 157 30.50 -15.71 -4.28
C LYS A 157 31.31 -14.49 -4.71
N GLU A 158 32.55 -14.69 -5.15
CA GLU A 158 33.48 -13.61 -5.55
C GLU A 158 32.85 -12.61 -6.55
N HIS A 159 32.11 -13.09 -7.53
CA HIS A 159 31.43 -12.25 -8.52
C HIS A 159 30.31 -11.37 -7.94
N GLY A 160 29.87 -11.60 -6.71
CA GLY A 160 28.89 -10.78 -5.97
C GLY A 160 27.48 -11.36 -5.87
N GLY A 161 27.17 -12.36 -6.70
CA GLY A 161 25.90 -13.08 -6.64
C GLY A 161 25.91 -14.21 -5.62
N PHE A 162 24.75 -14.84 -5.47
CA PHE A 162 24.55 -16.01 -4.63
C PHE A 162 24.11 -17.19 -5.47
N SER A 163 24.54 -18.41 -5.16
CA SER A 163 24.03 -19.63 -5.80
C SER A 163 24.31 -20.84 -4.90
N TYR A 164 24.04 -22.02 -5.42
CA TYR A 164 24.38 -23.28 -4.80
C TYR A 164 25.88 -23.40 -4.51
N LYS A 165 26.23 -24.00 -3.37
CA LYS A 165 27.63 -24.37 -3.04
C LYS A 165 28.16 -25.31 -4.12
N GLY A 166 29.39 -25.08 -4.56
CA GLY A 166 30.03 -25.86 -5.64
C GLY A 166 29.65 -25.47 -7.06
N VAL A 167 28.59 -24.68 -7.27
CA VAL A 167 28.26 -24.11 -8.59
C VAL A 167 29.02 -22.80 -8.78
N PRO A 168 29.82 -22.61 -9.85
CA PRO A 168 30.65 -21.40 -10.01
C PRO A 168 29.85 -20.15 -10.41
N THR A 169 28.68 -20.32 -11.04
CA THR A 169 27.79 -19.24 -11.46
C THR A 169 26.97 -18.68 -10.29
N GLY A 170 26.39 -17.49 -10.50
CA GLY A 170 25.38 -16.93 -9.62
C GLY A 170 23.97 -17.32 -10.05
N ASP A 171 23.04 -17.27 -9.11
CA ASP A 171 21.64 -17.61 -9.26
C ASP A 171 20.76 -16.36 -9.05
N THR A 172 19.94 -16.02 -10.04
CA THR A 172 19.14 -14.78 -10.00
C THR A 172 18.07 -14.84 -8.91
N SER A 173 17.46 -16.01 -8.69
CA SER A 173 16.46 -16.21 -7.64
C SER A 173 17.05 -16.05 -6.25
N GLN A 174 18.16 -16.71 -5.95
CA GLN A 174 18.84 -16.58 -4.67
C GLN A 174 19.34 -15.15 -4.44
N THR A 175 19.89 -14.51 -5.49
CA THR A 175 20.41 -13.15 -5.37
C THR A 175 19.31 -12.13 -5.08
N GLN A 176 18.10 -12.27 -5.64
CA GLN A 176 16.98 -11.39 -5.26
C GLN A 176 16.53 -11.58 -3.79
N TYR A 177 16.62 -12.78 -3.23
CA TYR A 177 16.30 -13.00 -1.81
C TYR A 177 17.33 -12.36 -0.89
N ALA A 178 18.61 -12.36 -1.29
CA ALA A 178 19.63 -11.58 -0.59
C ALA A 178 19.34 -10.08 -0.66
N ALA A 179 18.94 -9.57 -1.83
CA ALA A 179 18.53 -8.17 -1.98
C ALA A 179 17.36 -7.81 -1.04
N LEU A 180 16.33 -8.65 -0.98
CA LEU A 180 15.19 -8.45 -0.09
C LEU A 180 15.59 -8.49 1.39
N ALA A 181 16.45 -9.44 1.79
CA ALA A 181 16.96 -9.50 3.15
C ALA A 181 17.77 -8.23 3.52
N TYR A 182 18.62 -7.72 2.61
CA TYR A 182 19.33 -6.45 2.83
C TYR A 182 18.39 -5.27 2.98
N TRP A 183 17.29 -5.27 2.23
CA TRP A 183 16.29 -4.20 2.30
C TRP A 183 15.53 -4.22 3.63
N GLU A 184 15.11 -5.40 4.07
CA GLU A 184 14.46 -5.56 5.37
C GLU A 184 15.39 -5.17 6.54
N LEU A 185 16.66 -5.58 6.49
CA LEU A 185 17.68 -5.18 7.46
C LEU A 185 17.77 -3.66 7.54
N LEU A 186 17.94 -2.99 6.40
CA LEU A 186 18.11 -1.54 6.35
C LEU A 186 16.86 -0.82 6.88
N ASN A 187 15.65 -1.26 6.54
CA ASN A 187 14.41 -0.66 7.03
C ASN A 187 14.14 -0.88 8.53
N HIS A 188 14.77 -1.89 9.12
CA HIS A 188 14.69 -2.18 10.55
C HIS A 188 15.97 -1.81 11.31
N GLY A 189 16.75 -0.87 10.79
CA GLY A 189 17.81 -0.19 11.55
C GLY A 189 19.11 -1.00 11.61
N ILE A 190 19.22 -2.02 10.75
CA ILE A 190 20.37 -2.89 10.63
C ILE A 190 21.06 -2.57 9.31
N SER A 191 22.16 -1.84 9.34
CA SER A 191 22.88 -1.54 8.10
C SER A 191 23.54 -2.82 7.54
N PRO A 192 23.16 -3.30 6.34
CA PRO A 192 23.86 -4.40 5.69
C PRO A 192 25.24 -3.95 5.19
N ASP A 193 26.10 -4.93 4.89
CA ASP A 193 27.44 -4.67 4.34
C ASP A 193 27.35 -4.03 2.95
N ALA A 194 27.81 -2.77 2.83
CA ALA A 194 27.66 -1.98 1.60
C ALA A 194 28.43 -2.59 0.41
N ASP A 195 29.59 -3.20 0.64
CA ASP A 195 30.36 -3.87 -0.43
C ASP A 195 29.58 -5.08 -0.95
N SER A 196 29.01 -5.89 -0.04
CA SER A 196 28.15 -7.01 -0.38
C SER A 196 26.98 -6.57 -1.27
N VAL A 197 26.26 -5.50 -0.89
CA VAL A 197 25.13 -4.95 -1.66
C VAL A 197 25.57 -4.43 -3.03
N GLN A 198 26.67 -3.68 -3.09
CA GLN A 198 27.22 -3.16 -4.36
C GLN A 198 27.65 -4.29 -5.30
N ARG A 199 28.28 -5.34 -4.77
CA ARG A 199 28.69 -6.50 -5.55
C ARG A 199 27.49 -7.30 -6.07
N CYS A 200 26.41 -7.42 -5.29
CA CYS A 200 25.15 -7.97 -5.78
C CYS A 200 24.57 -7.15 -6.93
N LEU A 201 24.51 -5.82 -6.80
CA LEU A 201 23.94 -4.95 -7.83
C LEU A 201 24.75 -5.02 -9.12
N ASN A 202 26.08 -4.97 -9.01
CA ASN A 202 26.95 -5.15 -10.16
C ASN A 202 26.78 -6.52 -10.81
N TRP A 203 26.67 -7.60 -10.04
CA TRP A 203 26.43 -8.93 -10.58
C TRP A 203 25.12 -9.00 -11.36
N ILE A 204 24.01 -8.53 -10.77
CA ILE A 204 22.70 -8.50 -11.44
C ILE A 204 22.76 -7.70 -12.76
N MET A 205 23.43 -6.55 -12.77
CA MET A 205 23.58 -5.75 -13.99
C MET A 205 24.42 -6.45 -15.08
N ARG A 206 25.47 -7.20 -14.70
CA ARG A 206 26.33 -7.93 -15.65
C ARG A 206 25.69 -9.21 -16.20
N THR A 207 24.75 -9.81 -15.47
CA THR A 207 24.07 -11.06 -15.87
C THR A 207 22.71 -10.85 -16.52
N ARG A 208 22.26 -9.60 -16.64
CA ARG A 208 21.18 -9.25 -17.57
C ARG A 208 21.68 -9.49 -18.99
N ASP A 209 20.94 -10.26 -19.77
CA ASP A 209 21.27 -10.47 -21.18
C ASP A 209 21.02 -9.19 -22.02
N PRO A 210 21.51 -9.11 -23.27
CA PRO A 210 21.28 -7.95 -24.13
C PRO A 210 19.79 -7.60 -24.33
N SER A 211 18.89 -8.58 -24.28
CA SER A 211 17.45 -8.39 -24.50
C SER A 211 16.72 -7.77 -23.30
N GLY A 212 17.29 -7.85 -22.09
CA GLY A 212 16.69 -7.29 -20.88
C GLY A 212 16.38 -8.30 -19.78
N VAL A 213 16.61 -9.59 -20.00
CA VAL A 213 16.17 -10.66 -19.10
C VAL A 213 17.34 -11.37 -18.43
N TRP A 214 17.05 -12.09 -17.36
CA TRP A 214 18.02 -12.86 -16.59
C TRP A 214 17.77 -14.35 -16.76
N GLY A 215 18.86 -15.11 -16.83
CA GLY A 215 18.82 -16.54 -16.60
C GLY A 215 18.63 -16.87 -15.12
N TYR A 216 18.25 -18.10 -14.83
CA TYR A 216 18.35 -18.71 -13.51
C TYR A 216 19.82 -18.79 -13.06
N GLN A 217 20.70 -19.38 -13.87
CA GLN A 217 22.15 -19.44 -13.60
C GLN A 217 22.90 -18.47 -14.53
N GLY A 218 23.19 -17.28 -14.01
CA GLY A 218 23.77 -16.19 -14.78
C GLY A 218 25.22 -16.46 -15.20
N ILE A 219 25.48 -16.45 -16.51
CA ILE A 219 26.83 -16.31 -17.06
C ILE A 219 27.25 -14.85 -16.85
N ASP A 220 28.19 -14.65 -15.94
CA ASP A 220 28.81 -13.35 -15.67
C ASP A 220 30.05 -13.16 -16.56
N PRO A 221 30.05 -12.23 -17.54
CA PRO A 221 31.21 -11.97 -18.37
C PRO A 221 32.35 -11.24 -17.63
N GLY A 222 32.16 -10.89 -16.35
CA GLY A 222 33.14 -10.18 -15.51
C GLY A 222 33.28 -8.70 -15.85
N ASN A 223 32.54 -8.22 -16.84
CA ASN A 223 32.48 -6.84 -17.30
C ASN A 223 31.05 -6.53 -17.78
N PHE A 224 30.83 -5.37 -18.38
CA PHE A 224 29.49 -4.93 -18.81
C PHE A 224 29.23 -5.16 -20.31
N THR A 225 30.06 -5.96 -20.99
CA THR A 225 29.76 -6.52 -22.30
C THR A 225 28.85 -7.72 -22.11
N LEU A 226 27.54 -7.45 -22.12
CA LEU A 226 26.50 -8.43 -21.82
C LEU A 226 26.50 -9.60 -22.82
N VAL A 227 26.17 -10.78 -22.33
CA VAL A 227 26.09 -12.03 -23.12
C VAL A 227 24.70 -12.65 -23.00
N GLU A 228 24.29 -13.40 -24.02
CA GLU A 228 23.04 -14.16 -23.98
C GLU A 228 23.07 -15.22 -22.87
N GLN A 229 21.95 -15.36 -22.15
CA GLN A 229 21.81 -16.32 -21.07
C GLN A 229 21.19 -17.63 -21.62
N PRO A 230 21.78 -18.81 -21.35
CA PRO A 230 21.53 -20.04 -22.11
C PRO A 230 20.28 -20.83 -21.67
N ASP A 231 19.69 -20.51 -20.52
CA ASP A 231 18.71 -21.35 -19.81
C ASP A 231 17.24 -21.02 -20.13
N LYS A 232 17.00 -20.48 -21.32
CA LYS A 232 15.68 -19.97 -21.77
C LYS A 232 15.07 -19.00 -20.74
N PRO A 233 15.72 -17.83 -20.56
CA PRO A 233 15.25 -16.79 -19.64
C PRO A 233 13.74 -16.52 -19.78
N GLY A 234 13.02 -16.64 -18.66
CA GLY A 234 11.56 -16.55 -18.63
C GLY A 234 11.06 -15.47 -17.67
N VAL A 235 9.75 -15.25 -17.67
CA VAL A 235 9.08 -14.20 -16.87
C VAL A 235 9.37 -14.28 -15.37
N SER A 236 9.60 -15.48 -14.84
CA SER A 236 9.97 -15.67 -13.43
C SER A 236 11.33 -15.08 -13.08
N MET A 237 12.35 -15.33 -13.91
CA MET A 237 13.68 -14.73 -13.70
C MET A 237 13.73 -13.27 -14.10
N ALA A 238 12.90 -12.83 -15.05
CA ALA A 238 12.69 -11.42 -15.33
C ALA A 238 12.17 -10.67 -14.09
N ALA A 239 11.14 -11.20 -13.43
CA ALA A 239 10.59 -10.62 -12.21
C ALA A 239 11.61 -10.61 -11.06
N ALA A 240 12.40 -11.67 -10.92
CA ALA A 240 13.45 -11.78 -9.93
C ALA A 240 14.59 -10.76 -10.15
N GLY A 241 15.12 -10.69 -11.37
CA GLY A 241 16.19 -9.77 -11.75
C GLY A 241 15.75 -8.31 -11.66
N MET A 242 14.51 -8.00 -12.07
CA MET A 242 13.93 -6.67 -11.89
C MET A 242 13.76 -6.31 -10.42
N SER A 243 13.18 -7.19 -9.60
CA SER A 243 13.06 -6.98 -8.16
C SER A 243 14.43 -6.69 -7.52
N GLY A 244 15.44 -7.52 -7.81
CA GLY A 244 16.80 -7.33 -7.30
C GLY A 244 17.41 -6.00 -7.73
N THR A 245 17.24 -5.61 -9.00
CA THR A 245 17.75 -4.33 -9.52
C THR A 245 17.11 -3.13 -8.82
N LEU A 246 15.79 -3.13 -8.70
CA LEU A 246 15.04 -2.03 -8.06
C LEU A 246 15.40 -1.90 -6.58
N ILE A 247 15.43 -3.03 -5.86
CA ILE A 247 15.75 -3.08 -4.43
C ILE A 247 17.18 -2.59 -4.18
N LEU A 248 18.17 -3.20 -4.85
CA LEU A 248 19.58 -2.89 -4.62
C LEU A 248 19.91 -1.47 -5.09
N GLY A 249 19.33 -1.03 -6.21
CA GLY A 249 19.45 0.35 -6.70
C GLY A 249 18.88 1.37 -5.72
N ASN A 250 17.81 1.01 -5.00
CA ASN A 250 17.26 1.83 -3.92
C ASN A 250 18.16 1.85 -2.68
N LEU A 251 18.70 0.70 -2.26
CA LEU A 251 19.58 0.60 -1.09
C LEU A 251 20.83 1.46 -1.20
N VAL A 252 21.37 1.62 -2.42
CA VAL A 252 22.56 2.45 -2.68
C VAL A 252 22.22 3.90 -3.07
N GLY A 253 20.93 4.27 -3.01
CA GLY A 253 20.46 5.64 -3.22
C GLY A 253 20.47 6.13 -4.67
N ILE A 254 20.56 5.23 -5.65
CA ILE A 254 20.48 5.59 -7.08
C ILE A 254 19.01 5.69 -7.51
N LEU A 255 18.18 4.73 -7.10
CA LEU A 255 16.74 4.72 -7.36
C LEU A 255 16.02 5.22 -6.11
N LYS A 256 15.33 6.36 -6.21
CA LYS A 256 14.62 6.96 -5.07
C LYS A 256 13.17 7.20 -5.45
N PRO A 257 12.21 7.01 -4.53
CA PRO A 257 10.85 7.46 -4.76
C PRO A 257 10.84 9.00 -4.94
N PRO A 258 9.86 9.57 -5.67
CA PRO A 258 9.84 11.00 -6.00
C PRO A 258 9.90 11.92 -4.77
N GLN A 259 9.30 11.51 -3.66
CA GLN A 259 9.29 12.26 -2.40
C GLN A 259 10.71 12.41 -1.82
N GLU A 260 11.50 11.34 -1.79
CA GLU A 260 12.90 11.39 -1.35
C GLU A 260 13.79 12.13 -2.34
N ALA A 261 13.56 11.98 -3.64
CA ALA A 261 14.31 12.69 -4.68
C ALA A 261 14.15 14.21 -4.53
N ASN A 262 12.92 14.69 -4.33
CA ASN A 262 12.60 16.09 -4.12
C ASN A 262 13.20 16.66 -2.83
N LEU A 263 13.18 15.87 -1.74
CA LEU A 263 13.80 16.26 -0.46
C LEU A 263 15.34 16.33 -0.55
N THR A 264 15.96 15.39 -1.27
CA THR A 264 17.41 15.40 -1.49
C THR A 264 17.81 16.65 -2.28
N ALA A 265 17.11 16.94 -3.38
CA ALA A 265 17.37 18.12 -4.21
C ALA A 265 17.23 19.43 -3.43
N ALA A 266 16.20 19.56 -2.59
CA ALA A 266 16.02 20.74 -1.75
C ALA A 266 17.06 20.86 -0.61
N GLY A 267 17.57 19.73 -0.11
CA GLY A 267 18.58 19.68 0.94
C GLY A 267 20.00 20.02 0.48
N ASP A 268 20.34 19.68 -0.77
CA ASP A 268 21.64 19.98 -1.38
C ASP A 268 21.83 21.47 -1.69
N GLU A 269 20.73 22.23 -1.82
CA GLU A 269 20.75 23.69 -2.02
C GLU A 269 20.86 24.50 -0.71
N LEU A 270 20.76 23.85 0.46
CA LEU A 270 20.81 24.50 1.76
C LEU A 270 22.25 24.54 2.32
N PRO A 271 22.70 25.69 2.88
CA PRO A 271 23.94 25.77 3.66
C PRO A 271 23.98 24.71 4.76
N ASP A 272 25.16 24.19 5.10
CA ASP A 272 25.30 23.08 6.08
C ASP A 272 24.63 23.35 7.44
N ALA A 273 24.53 24.62 7.85
CA ALA A 273 23.86 25.04 9.08
C ALA A 273 22.31 24.95 9.04
N LEU A 274 21.72 24.78 7.85
CA LEU A 274 20.28 24.71 7.60
C LEU A 274 19.82 23.34 7.08
N LYS A 275 20.75 22.39 6.91
CA LYS A 275 20.40 21.00 6.62
C LYS A 275 19.62 20.44 7.81
N ARG A 276 18.43 19.90 7.52
CA ARG A 276 17.52 19.35 8.53
C ARG A 276 18.24 18.23 9.29
N VAL A 277 18.41 18.42 10.59
CA VAL A 277 18.79 17.31 11.48
C VAL A 277 17.58 16.38 11.55
N GLU A 278 17.73 15.13 11.11
CA GLU A 278 16.72 14.10 11.30
C GLU A 278 16.54 13.87 12.80
N THR A 279 15.59 14.56 13.42
CA THR A 279 15.19 14.34 14.82
C THR A 279 14.15 13.23 14.95
N SER A 280 13.88 12.48 13.89
CA SER A 280 13.09 11.26 13.97
C SER A 280 14.03 10.13 14.34
N LYS A 281 13.70 9.37 15.38
CA LYS A 281 14.25 8.02 15.58
C LYS A 281 13.72 7.17 14.41
N THR A 282 14.32 7.33 13.23
CA THR A 282 14.00 6.48 12.08
C THR A 282 14.39 5.07 12.47
N ALA A 283 13.40 4.17 12.48
CA ALA A 283 13.66 2.74 12.60
C ALA A 283 14.52 2.22 11.44
N ARG A 284 14.65 2.99 10.34
CA ARG A 284 15.46 2.71 9.15
C ARG A 284 16.90 3.23 9.28
N ALA A 285 17.88 2.39 8.94
CA ALA A 285 19.28 2.76 8.83
C ALA A 285 19.53 3.67 7.60
N PRO A 286 20.59 4.49 7.60
CA PRO A 286 20.91 5.36 6.48
C PRO A 286 21.12 4.59 5.16
N THR A 287 20.74 5.22 4.06
CA THR A 287 21.03 4.75 2.69
C THR A 287 22.52 4.45 2.53
N LEU A 288 22.84 3.36 1.86
CA LEU A 288 24.22 2.89 1.70
C LEU A 288 24.98 3.76 0.69
N PRO A 289 26.30 3.90 0.84
CA PRO A 289 27.11 4.58 -0.14
C PRO A 289 27.03 3.85 -1.49
N ARG A 290 26.94 4.61 -2.58
CA ARG A 290 26.91 4.06 -3.95
C ARG A 290 28.21 3.38 -4.39
N GLY A 291 29.34 3.72 -3.77
CA GLY A 291 30.65 3.21 -4.15
C GLY A 291 30.96 3.41 -5.64
N SER A 292 31.40 2.33 -6.31
CA SER A 292 31.75 2.34 -7.74
C SER A 292 30.57 2.05 -8.68
N ILE A 293 29.34 1.99 -8.18
CA ILE A 293 28.16 1.76 -9.02
C ILE A 293 27.91 2.98 -9.91
N GLU A 294 27.79 2.72 -11.22
CA GLU A 294 27.49 3.73 -12.22
C GLU A 294 25.96 3.92 -12.35
N PRO A 295 25.40 5.09 -12.00
CA PRO A 295 23.95 5.32 -12.00
C PRO A 295 23.30 5.06 -13.36
N GLN A 296 23.95 5.45 -14.45
CA GLN A 296 23.45 5.24 -15.80
C GLN A 296 23.22 3.75 -16.10
N ARG A 297 24.11 2.87 -15.65
CA ARG A 297 23.95 1.41 -15.85
C ARG A 297 22.75 0.86 -15.10
N VAL A 298 22.46 1.38 -13.91
CA VAL A 298 21.27 0.99 -13.15
C VAL A 298 20.02 1.40 -13.92
N THR A 299 19.95 2.64 -14.41
CA THR A 299 18.82 3.13 -15.21
C THR A 299 18.64 2.35 -16.51
N GLU A 300 19.73 2.03 -17.22
CA GLU A 300 19.70 1.21 -18.44
C GLU A 300 19.23 -0.22 -18.16
N CYS A 301 19.67 -0.80 -17.04
CA CYS A 301 19.26 -2.13 -16.60
C CYS A 301 17.76 -2.19 -16.30
N VAL A 302 17.24 -1.19 -15.57
CA VAL A 302 15.80 -1.06 -15.30
C VAL A 302 15.01 -0.87 -16.59
N ALA A 303 15.44 0.05 -17.47
CA ALA A 303 14.75 0.34 -18.72
C ALA A 303 14.67 -0.89 -19.64
N ALA A 304 15.79 -1.63 -19.79
CA ALA A 304 15.83 -2.82 -20.61
C ALA A 304 14.96 -3.96 -20.04
N GLY A 305 15.01 -4.19 -18.73
CA GLY A 305 14.19 -5.21 -18.09
C GLY A 305 12.70 -4.88 -18.13
N SER A 306 12.31 -3.64 -17.90
CA SER A 306 10.92 -3.19 -18.07
C SER A 306 10.44 -3.38 -19.51
N ALA A 307 11.24 -2.98 -20.51
CA ALA A 307 10.87 -3.15 -21.92
C ALA A 307 10.71 -4.63 -22.31
N TRP A 308 11.56 -5.51 -21.78
CA TRP A 308 11.39 -6.95 -21.96
C TRP A 308 10.10 -7.44 -21.30
N PHE A 309 9.82 -6.98 -20.09
CA PHE A 309 8.65 -7.38 -19.31
C PHE A 309 7.34 -6.95 -19.99
N ASP A 310 7.26 -5.71 -20.48
CA ASP A 310 6.08 -5.18 -21.19
C ASP A 310 5.74 -5.98 -22.44
N LYS A 311 6.75 -6.56 -23.10
CA LYS A 311 6.57 -7.39 -24.30
C LYS A 311 6.20 -8.84 -23.99
N ASN A 312 6.71 -9.40 -22.90
CA ASN A 312 6.67 -10.85 -22.63
C ASN A 312 5.82 -11.24 -21.42
N PHE A 313 5.20 -10.28 -20.73
CA PHE A 313 4.42 -10.55 -19.53
C PHE A 313 3.31 -11.58 -19.79
N THR A 314 3.31 -12.63 -18.98
CA THR A 314 2.27 -13.66 -18.98
C THR A 314 2.22 -14.32 -17.60
N PHE A 315 1.05 -14.83 -17.24
CA PHE A 315 0.88 -15.72 -16.08
C PHE A 315 1.03 -17.21 -16.42
N GLU A 316 1.24 -17.53 -17.69
CA GLU A 316 1.49 -18.89 -18.15
C GLU A 316 2.94 -19.28 -17.87
N VAL A 317 3.14 -19.99 -16.77
CA VAL A 317 4.41 -20.62 -16.39
C VAL A 317 4.18 -22.09 -16.08
N HIS A 318 5.16 -22.93 -16.40
CA HIS A 318 5.06 -24.37 -16.26
C HIS A 318 5.52 -24.88 -14.88
N GLU A 319 6.35 -24.11 -14.16
CA GLU A 319 6.92 -24.51 -12.89
C GLU A 319 6.87 -23.34 -11.88
N TYR A 320 6.74 -23.66 -10.60
CA TYR A 320 6.83 -22.73 -9.47
C TYR A 320 5.89 -21.51 -9.60
N LYS A 321 4.65 -21.76 -9.99
CA LYS A 321 3.65 -20.72 -10.29
C LYS A 321 3.34 -19.81 -9.10
N SER A 322 3.18 -20.35 -7.90
CA SER A 322 2.91 -19.57 -6.69
C SER A 322 4.11 -18.67 -6.34
N TYR A 323 5.33 -19.18 -6.45
CA TYR A 323 6.55 -18.38 -6.29
C TYR A 323 6.64 -17.28 -7.35
N TYR A 324 6.30 -17.59 -8.61
CA TYR A 324 6.29 -16.60 -9.68
C TYR A 324 5.28 -15.48 -9.41
N LEU A 325 4.04 -15.81 -9.02
CA LEU A 325 3.03 -14.83 -8.64
C LEU A 325 3.56 -13.87 -7.56
N TYR A 326 4.15 -14.41 -6.49
CA TYR A 326 4.70 -13.57 -5.44
C TYR A 326 5.91 -12.74 -5.90
N SER A 327 6.70 -13.24 -6.86
CA SER A 327 7.78 -12.46 -7.48
C SER A 327 7.26 -11.30 -8.34
N ILE A 328 6.09 -11.46 -8.99
CA ILE A 328 5.39 -10.35 -9.67
C ILE A 328 4.93 -9.30 -8.67
N GLU A 329 4.29 -9.72 -7.58
CA GLU A 329 3.83 -8.81 -6.54
C GLU A 329 4.98 -7.98 -5.98
N ARG A 330 6.14 -8.61 -5.73
CA ARG A 330 7.34 -7.92 -5.29
C ARG A 330 7.84 -6.92 -6.33
N PHE A 331 8.04 -7.35 -7.57
CA PHE A 331 8.52 -6.49 -8.65
C PHE A 331 7.61 -5.27 -8.81
N ARG A 332 6.30 -5.49 -8.93
CA ARG A 332 5.31 -4.43 -9.13
C ARG A 332 5.22 -3.50 -7.93
N SER A 333 5.31 -4.01 -6.70
CA SER A 333 5.31 -3.16 -5.50
C SER A 333 6.52 -2.24 -5.42
N PHE A 334 7.72 -2.73 -5.77
CA PHE A 334 8.91 -1.86 -5.84
C PHE A 334 8.86 -0.88 -7.01
N GLN A 335 8.26 -1.27 -8.14
CA GLN A 335 8.02 -0.36 -9.25
C GLN A 335 7.08 0.77 -8.83
N GLU A 336 5.92 0.44 -8.26
CA GLU A 336 4.94 1.43 -7.78
C GLU A 336 5.54 2.38 -6.72
N TYR A 337 6.37 1.83 -5.82
CA TYR A 337 7.11 2.61 -4.83
C TYR A 337 8.05 3.63 -5.47
N LEU A 338 8.88 3.19 -6.42
CA LEU A 338 9.89 4.04 -7.07
C LEU A 338 9.28 5.03 -8.07
N ASP A 339 8.16 4.67 -8.71
CA ASP A 339 7.41 5.56 -9.60
C ASP A 339 6.59 6.59 -8.79
N GLY A 340 6.30 6.30 -7.51
CA GLY A 340 5.42 7.11 -6.66
C GLY A 340 3.95 7.00 -7.04
N THR A 341 3.58 5.96 -7.80
CA THR A 341 2.23 5.69 -8.27
C THR A 341 1.85 4.24 -7.97
N ALA A 342 0.98 4.04 -6.98
CA ALA A 342 0.32 2.75 -6.75
C ALA A 342 -1.09 2.81 -7.33
N THR A 343 -1.41 1.88 -8.23
CA THR A 343 -2.80 1.68 -8.67
C THR A 343 -3.51 0.85 -7.60
N GLU A 344 -4.69 1.28 -7.17
CA GLU A 344 -5.45 0.59 -6.13
C GLU A 344 -5.83 -0.83 -6.57
N GLU A 345 -6.30 -0.97 -7.82
CA GLU A 345 -6.77 -2.22 -8.40
C GLU A 345 -5.99 -2.55 -9.69
N PRO A 346 -4.69 -2.87 -9.62
CA PRO A 346 -3.91 -3.04 -10.82
C PRO A 346 -4.34 -4.29 -11.59
N GLU A 347 -4.32 -4.22 -12.91
CA GLU A 347 -4.78 -5.32 -13.78
C GLU A 347 -4.01 -6.62 -13.52
N TRP A 348 -2.69 -6.54 -13.29
CA TRP A 348 -1.85 -7.70 -12.99
C TRP A 348 -2.29 -8.40 -11.69
N TYR A 349 -2.70 -7.64 -10.67
CA TYR A 349 -3.14 -8.21 -9.39
C TYR A 349 -4.47 -8.93 -9.55
N ASN A 350 -5.41 -8.29 -10.26
CA ASN A 350 -6.71 -8.85 -10.60
C ASN A 350 -6.61 -10.17 -11.36
N GLN A 351 -5.74 -10.24 -12.37
CA GLN A 351 -5.50 -11.47 -13.11
C GLN A 351 -4.91 -12.57 -12.21
N GLY A 352 -3.98 -12.23 -11.31
CA GLY A 352 -3.42 -13.18 -10.35
C GLY A 352 -4.44 -13.69 -9.33
N VAL A 353 -5.34 -12.83 -8.83
CA VAL A 353 -6.46 -13.23 -7.95
C VAL A 353 -7.36 -14.22 -8.67
N GLU A 354 -7.75 -13.95 -9.91
CA GLU A 354 -8.59 -14.86 -10.70
C GLU A 354 -7.93 -16.23 -10.94
N ILE A 355 -6.62 -16.24 -11.14
CA ILE A 355 -5.84 -17.47 -11.27
C ILE A 355 -5.87 -18.26 -9.97
N LEU A 356 -5.59 -17.62 -8.84
CA LEU A 356 -5.57 -18.27 -7.52
C LEU A 356 -6.95 -18.75 -7.11
N LYS A 357 -8.00 -17.98 -7.41
CA LYS A 357 -9.40 -18.35 -7.19
C LYS A 357 -9.78 -19.63 -7.93
N LYS A 358 -9.31 -19.79 -9.17
CA LYS A 358 -9.58 -20.98 -10.00
C LYS A 358 -8.76 -22.21 -9.58
N SER A 359 -7.61 -22.01 -8.94
CA SER A 359 -6.68 -23.09 -8.60
C SER A 359 -6.65 -23.48 -7.12
N GLN A 360 -7.36 -22.77 -6.24
CA GLN A 360 -7.43 -23.15 -4.82
C GLN A 360 -8.16 -24.50 -4.68
N GLN A 361 -7.52 -25.44 -3.98
CA GLN A 361 -8.11 -26.75 -3.70
C GLN A 361 -9.22 -26.66 -2.64
N PRO A 362 -10.13 -27.65 -2.53
CA PRO A 362 -11.19 -27.68 -1.53
C PRO A 362 -10.68 -27.50 -0.08
N GLU A 363 -9.49 -28.01 0.20
CA GLU A 363 -8.80 -27.93 1.49
C GLU A 363 -8.25 -26.51 1.79
N GLY A 364 -8.31 -25.59 0.83
CA GLY A 364 -7.83 -24.20 0.95
C GLY A 364 -6.39 -23.97 0.48
N CYS A 365 -5.67 -25.03 0.12
CA CYS A 365 -4.28 -24.93 -0.31
C CYS A 365 -4.12 -24.65 -1.81
N TRP A 366 -2.91 -24.24 -2.17
CA TRP A 366 -2.39 -24.30 -3.53
C TRP A 366 -1.24 -25.30 -3.60
N SER A 367 -0.99 -25.85 -4.78
CA SER A 367 0.01 -26.88 -5.01
C SER A 367 0.74 -26.62 -6.33
N ASP A 368 2.06 -26.61 -6.27
CA ASP A 368 3.00 -26.57 -7.39
C ASP A 368 4.34 -27.21 -6.94
N GLU A 369 5.39 -27.07 -7.73
CA GLU A 369 6.74 -27.61 -7.47
C GLU A 369 7.38 -27.09 -6.18
N SER A 370 6.84 -26.01 -5.57
CA SER A 370 7.25 -25.52 -4.26
C SER A 370 6.73 -26.39 -3.10
N GLY A 371 5.80 -27.31 -3.38
CA GLY A 371 5.08 -28.10 -2.38
C GLY A 371 3.94 -27.32 -1.71
N ASN A 372 2.92 -28.03 -1.20
CA ASN A 372 1.64 -27.41 -0.80
C ASN A 372 1.78 -26.30 0.23
N ALA A 373 2.64 -26.47 1.25
CA ALA A 373 2.82 -25.48 2.30
C ALA A 373 3.43 -24.18 1.75
N CYS A 374 4.53 -24.26 1.00
CA CYS A 374 5.19 -23.09 0.43
C CYS A 374 4.35 -22.45 -0.68
N ALA A 375 3.74 -23.26 -1.57
CA ALA A 375 2.84 -22.77 -2.61
C ALA A 375 1.67 -22.00 -1.99
N THR A 376 1.06 -22.52 -0.92
CA THR A 376 -0.02 -21.83 -0.21
C THR A 376 0.46 -20.53 0.44
N ALA A 377 1.62 -20.55 1.11
CA ALA A 377 2.16 -19.35 1.74
C ALA A 377 2.50 -18.26 0.71
N PHE A 378 3.12 -18.61 -0.42
CA PHE A 378 3.37 -17.66 -1.52
C PHE A 378 2.08 -17.09 -2.10
N SER A 379 1.06 -17.94 -2.34
CA SER A 379 -0.24 -17.48 -2.81
C SER A 379 -0.91 -16.53 -1.82
N VAL A 380 -0.85 -16.81 -0.52
CA VAL A 380 -1.38 -15.91 0.52
C VAL A 380 -0.62 -14.58 0.55
N LEU A 381 0.72 -14.60 0.48
CA LEU A 381 1.54 -13.39 0.47
C LEU A 381 1.28 -12.52 -0.78
N PHE A 382 1.03 -13.15 -1.93
CA PHE A 382 0.56 -12.46 -3.14
C PHE A 382 -0.79 -11.78 -2.91
N LEU A 383 -1.79 -12.51 -2.42
CA LEU A 383 -3.15 -11.99 -2.16
C LEU A 383 -3.16 -10.88 -1.10
N LEU A 384 -2.22 -10.92 -0.16
CA LEU A 384 -2.06 -9.87 0.85
C LEU A 384 -1.34 -8.62 0.33
N ARG A 385 -0.81 -8.64 -0.89
CA ARG A 385 0.17 -7.64 -1.38
C ARG A 385 1.27 -7.39 -0.33
N SER A 386 1.87 -8.51 0.12
CA SER A 386 2.78 -8.52 1.26
C SER A 386 3.97 -7.57 1.12
N THR A 387 4.55 -7.42 -0.08
CA THR A 387 5.69 -6.53 -0.30
C THR A 387 5.25 -5.08 -0.20
N GLN A 388 4.09 -4.73 -0.77
CA GLN A 388 3.51 -3.40 -0.63
C GLN A 388 3.32 -3.02 0.84
N LYS A 389 2.79 -3.95 1.66
CA LYS A 389 2.65 -3.75 3.11
C LYS A 389 3.99 -3.48 3.81
N SER A 390 5.06 -4.19 3.46
CA SER A 390 6.40 -3.91 4.02
C SER A 390 6.88 -2.51 3.65
N ILE A 391 6.69 -2.10 2.39
CA ILE A 391 7.09 -0.77 1.91
C ILE A 391 6.33 0.30 2.68
N GLU A 392 5.01 0.17 2.82
CA GLU A 392 4.16 1.11 3.57
C GLU A 392 4.60 1.22 5.04
N ALA A 393 4.88 0.09 5.69
CA ALA A 393 5.37 0.07 7.07
C ALA A 393 6.74 0.76 7.22
N SER A 394 7.64 0.60 6.24
CA SER A 394 8.99 1.19 6.26
C SER A 394 9.00 2.73 6.14
N LEU A 395 7.94 3.33 5.58
CA LEU A 395 7.80 4.78 5.46
C LEU A 395 7.42 5.47 6.79
N GLY A 396 7.10 4.70 7.83
CA GLY A 396 6.88 5.16 9.20
C GLY A 396 5.67 6.08 9.42
N GLU A 397 5.24 6.20 10.69
CA GLU A 397 4.17 7.13 11.13
C GLU A 397 4.46 8.61 10.79
N GLY A 398 5.71 8.97 10.48
CA GLY A 398 6.15 10.33 10.19
C GLY A 398 5.81 10.85 8.79
N THR A 399 5.31 9.99 7.90
CA THR A 399 4.75 10.37 6.59
C THR A 399 3.21 10.44 6.64
N LEU A 400 2.62 10.11 7.80
CA LEU A 400 1.22 10.38 8.12
C LEU A 400 1.11 11.79 8.71
N VAL A 401 0.16 12.57 8.20
CA VAL A 401 -0.14 13.88 8.77
C VAL A 401 -0.59 13.71 10.23
N GLY A 402 0.27 14.11 11.17
CA GLY A 402 -0.17 14.77 12.40
C GLY A 402 -0.68 13.91 13.56
N GLY A 403 -0.13 12.72 13.82
CA GLY A 403 -0.26 12.06 15.13
C GLY A 403 -1.70 11.77 15.59
N ARG A 404 -2.64 11.64 14.65
CA ARG A 404 -4.02 11.20 14.90
C ARG A 404 -4.28 10.05 13.94
N GLY A 405 -4.60 8.88 14.49
CA GLY A 405 -4.70 7.62 13.74
C GLY A 405 -5.69 7.64 12.57
N LEU A 406 -5.68 6.54 11.81
CA LEU A 406 -6.52 6.32 10.64
C LEU A 406 -8.03 6.40 10.97
N PRO A 407 -8.88 6.95 10.08
CA PRO A 407 -10.34 6.84 10.16
C PRO A 407 -10.79 5.38 10.22
N ARG A 408 -11.89 5.08 10.92
CA ARG A 408 -12.43 3.71 11.07
C ARG A 408 -12.93 3.10 9.77
N ASP A 409 -13.24 3.92 8.78
CA ASP A 409 -13.65 3.49 7.44
C ASP A 409 -12.63 3.93 6.39
N LEU A 410 -11.75 2.99 6.03
CA LEU A 410 -10.69 3.16 5.05
C LEU A 410 -11.21 3.13 3.60
N SER A 411 -12.48 2.73 3.38
CA SER A 411 -13.06 2.55 2.04
C SER A 411 -13.29 3.86 1.26
N LYS A 412 -13.17 5.00 1.93
CA LYS A 412 -13.34 6.35 1.34
C LYS A 412 -12.01 7.10 1.16
N MET A 413 -10.90 6.42 1.44
CA MET A 413 -9.57 6.95 1.24
C MET A 413 -9.16 6.76 -0.22
N LYS A 414 -8.83 7.86 -0.89
CA LYS A 414 -8.24 7.78 -2.23
C LYS A 414 -6.80 8.28 -2.19
N LEU A 415 -5.92 7.49 -2.79
CA LEU A 415 -4.55 7.88 -3.03
C LEU A 415 -4.52 8.82 -4.23
N ARG A 416 -4.27 10.12 -3.98
CA ARG A 416 -4.13 11.11 -5.06
C ARG A 416 -2.77 11.79 -4.95
N GLY A 417 -1.88 11.44 -5.88
CA GLY A 417 -0.53 12.04 -5.98
C GLY A 417 0.37 11.73 -4.78
N GLY A 418 0.34 10.49 -4.29
CA GLY A 418 1.18 10.06 -3.15
C GLY A 418 0.77 10.67 -1.81
N LYS A 419 -0.44 11.24 -1.71
CA LYS A 419 -1.08 11.67 -0.47
C LYS A 419 -2.41 10.94 -0.32
N LEU A 420 -2.70 10.47 0.89
CA LEU A 420 -4.04 10.04 1.24
C LEU A 420 -4.93 11.28 1.41
N ILE A 421 -6.00 11.35 0.62
CA ILE A 421 -7.05 12.36 0.76
C ILE A 421 -8.36 11.62 0.97
N VAL A 422 -9.13 12.02 1.99
CA VAL A 422 -10.47 11.48 2.22
C VAL A 422 -11.46 12.32 1.41
N GLU A 423 -12.15 11.70 0.45
CA GLU A 423 -13.14 12.39 -0.38
C GLU A 423 -14.50 12.28 0.33
N HIS A 424 -14.93 13.35 1.02
CA HIS A 424 -16.19 13.34 1.76
C HIS A 424 -17.37 13.72 0.87
N LYS A 425 -18.41 12.89 0.86
CA LYS A 425 -19.76 13.31 0.45
C LYS A 425 -20.33 14.19 1.56
N THR A 426 -20.72 15.41 1.24
CA THR A 426 -21.34 16.32 2.20
C THR A 426 -22.56 15.68 2.86
N THR A 427 -22.58 15.62 4.19
CA THR A 427 -23.73 15.18 4.98
C THR A 427 -24.57 16.40 5.32
N GLU A 428 -25.81 16.41 4.82
CA GLU A 428 -26.79 17.47 5.07
C GLU A 428 -27.41 17.37 6.48
N ALA A 429 -27.92 18.50 6.98
CA ALA A 429 -28.51 18.62 8.32
C ALA A 429 -29.59 17.57 8.65
N ASP A 430 -30.49 17.27 7.70
CA ASP A 430 -31.58 16.31 7.90
C ASP A 430 -31.07 14.87 8.10
N GLN A 431 -29.97 14.52 7.41
CA GLN A 431 -29.35 13.19 7.55
C GLN A 431 -28.62 13.07 8.89
N LEU A 432 -27.94 14.13 9.34
CA LEU A 432 -27.34 14.17 10.67
C LEU A 432 -28.40 13.97 11.75
N MET A 433 -29.56 14.64 11.64
CA MET A 433 -30.62 14.53 12.64
C MET A 433 -31.15 13.10 12.77
N GLY A 434 -31.38 12.39 11.66
CA GLY A 434 -31.75 10.97 11.70
C GLY A 434 -30.70 10.10 12.38
N MET A 435 -29.41 10.34 12.10
CA MET A 435 -28.31 9.59 12.73
C MET A 435 -28.22 9.79 14.25
N LEU A 436 -28.54 11.00 14.73
CA LEU A 436 -28.52 11.32 16.16
C LEU A 436 -29.71 10.72 16.92
N GLU A 437 -30.86 10.53 16.27
CA GLU A 437 -32.07 9.96 16.86
C GLU A 437 -32.00 8.43 16.98
N ASP A 438 -31.43 7.75 15.97
CA ASP A 438 -31.41 6.28 15.89
C ASP A 438 -30.32 5.62 16.76
N SER A 439 -29.56 6.39 17.54
CA SER A 439 -28.40 5.89 18.31
C SER A 439 -27.41 5.09 17.45
N ASN A 440 -27.40 5.36 16.13
CA ASN A 440 -26.65 4.57 15.16
C ASN A 440 -25.18 4.96 15.17
N SER A 441 -24.46 4.41 16.16
CA SER A 441 -23.06 4.75 16.47
C SER A 441 -22.12 4.65 15.27
N ALA A 442 -22.36 3.74 14.32
CA ALA A 442 -21.45 3.50 13.20
C ALA A 442 -21.37 4.67 12.20
N ALA A 443 -22.51 5.22 11.78
CA ALA A 443 -22.55 6.36 10.86
C ALA A 443 -22.00 7.65 11.52
N LEU A 444 -22.24 7.76 12.82
CA LEU A 444 -21.79 8.88 13.63
C LEU A 444 -20.28 8.83 13.89
N ASP A 445 -19.74 7.64 14.15
CA ASP A 445 -18.30 7.38 14.25
C ASP A 445 -17.58 7.75 12.95
N GLU A 446 -18.20 7.50 11.80
CA GLU A 446 -17.65 7.87 10.49
C GLU A 446 -17.52 9.40 10.30
N LEU A 447 -18.54 10.15 10.74
CA LEU A 447 -18.55 11.61 10.74
C LEU A 447 -17.61 12.21 11.80
N LEU A 448 -17.40 11.52 12.92
CA LEU A 448 -16.43 11.92 13.94
C LEU A 448 -15.02 11.92 13.38
N ASP A 449 -14.69 10.90 12.59
CA ASP A 449 -13.40 10.73 11.92
C ASP A 449 -13.21 11.69 10.72
N SER A 450 -14.27 12.38 10.28
CA SER A 450 -14.35 13.14 9.03
C SER A 450 -14.99 14.54 9.19
N PRO A 451 -14.37 15.49 9.92
CA PRO A 451 -15.05 16.73 10.33
C PRO A 451 -15.46 17.66 9.17
N ALA A 452 -14.75 17.59 8.04
CA ALA A 452 -15.03 18.39 6.85
C ALA A 452 -16.23 17.88 6.04
N ALA A 453 -16.76 16.70 6.37
CA ALA A 453 -17.93 16.12 5.69
C ALA A 453 -19.26 16.74 6.11
N LEU A 454 -19.30 17.46 7.24
CA LEU A 454 -20.53 18.01 7.78
C LEU A 454 -20.88 19.36 7.11
N SER A 455 -22.08 19.46 6.53
CA SER A 455 -22.68 20.73 6.13
C SER A 455 -23.79 21.13 7.09
N VAL A 456 -23.82 22.41 7.46
CA VAL A 456 -24.84 23.00 8.33
C VAL A 456 -25.68 24.07 7.62
N ASP A 457 -25.58 24.17 6.28
CA ASP A 457 -26.19 25.25 5.50
C ASP A 457 -27.73 25.27 5.59
N ASN A 458 -28.36 24.13 5.90
CA ASN A 458 -29.81 23.96 5.96
C ASN A 458 -30.37 23.71 7.39
N VAL A 459 -29.59 23.91 8.45
CA VAL A 459 -30.04 23.66 9.84
C VAL A 459 -31.12 24.68 10.26
N THR A 460 -32.32 24.19 10.60
CA THR A 460 -33.40 25.06 11.10
C THR A 460 -33.29 25.33 12.61
N ALA A 461 -34.04 26.30 13.11
CA ALA A 461 -34.14 26.56 14.56
C ALA A 461 -34.73 25.36 15.35
N ALA A 462 -35.54 24.51 14.70
CA ALA A 462 -36.04 23.29 15.32
C ALA A 462 -34.94 22.24 15.47
N ASP A 463 -34.08 22.10 14.45
CA ASP A 463 -32.96 21.17 14.45
C ASP A 463 -31.89 21.59 15.46
N ALA A 464 -31.57 22.89 15.52
CA ALA A 464 -30.67 23.42 16.53
C ALA A 464 -31.12 23.11 17.96
N ARG A 465 -32.44 23.23 18.26
CA ARG A 465 -32.98 22.84 19.57
C ARG A 465 -32.81 21.36 19.87
N ARG A 466 -32.96 20.50 18.86
CA ARG A 466 -32.72 19.05 19.00
C ARG A 466 -31.24 18.75 19.23
N LEU A 467 -30.33 19.40 18.51
CA LEU A 467 -28.88 19.28 18.74
C LEU A 467 -28.51 19.68 20.17
N GLN A 468 -29.07 20.77 20.70
CA GLN A 468 -28.84 21.17 22.09
C GLN A 468 -29.33 20.12 23.10
N GLN A 469 -30.42 19.40 22.78
CA GLN A 469 -30.89 18.28 23.60
C GLN A 469 -29.94 17.09 23.53
N VAL A 470 -29.42 16.77 22.33
CA VAL A 470 -28.43 15.71 22.14
C VAL A 470 -27.17 16.00 22.95
N VAL A 471 -26.67 17.25 22.98
CA VAL A 471 -25.51 17.63 23.83
C VAL A 471 -25.75 17.32 25.31
N LYS A 472 -27.00 17.36 25.81
CA LYS A 472 -27.31 17.12 27.23
C LYS A 472 -27.41 15.65 27.58
N SER A 473 -28.01 14.83 26.72
CA SER A 473 -28.43 13.47 27.07
C SER A 473 -28.07 12.40 26.05
N GLY A 474 -27.47 12.76 24.92
CA GLY A 474 -27.06 11.82 23.88
C GLY A 474 -25.83 10.99 24.28
N PRO A 475 -25.54 9.89 23.57
CA PRO A 475 -24.28 9.15 23.73
C PRO A 475 -23.07 10.01 23.33
N ALA A 476 -21.88 9.68 23.84
CA ALA A 476 -20.70 10.55 23.70
C ALA A 476 -20.40 10.96 22.24
N GLY A 477 -20.48 10.04 21.28
CA GLY A 477 -20.30 10.37 19.86
C GLY A 477 -21.34 11.37 19.32
N ALA A 478 -22.60 11.22 19.73
CA ALA A 478 -23.68 12.14 19.36
C ALA A 478 -23.50 13.52 19.98
N ARG A 479 -23.01 13.57 21.22
CA ARG A 479 -22.67 14.85 21.87
C ARG A 479 -21.56 15.57 21.12
N ILE A 480 -20.49 14.87 20.71
CA ILE A 480 -19.41 15.47 19.92
C ILE A 480 -19.96 16.03 18.60
N MET A 481 -20.77 15.26 17.87
CA MET A 481 -21.32 15.73 16.59
C MET A 481 -22.31 16.89 16.74
N ALA A 482 -23.14 16.87 17.79
CA ALA A 482 -24.05 17.97 18.08
C ALA A 482 -23.30 19.25 18.48
N VAL A 483 -22.24 19.13 19.29
CA VAL A 483 -21.34 20.25 19.62
C VAL A 483 -20.69 20.80 18.35
N ARG A 484 -20.20 19.94 17.45
CA ARG A 484 -19.58 20.32 16.18
C ARG A 484 -20.55 21.08 15.27
N ALA A 485 -21.75 20.56 15.07
CA ALA A 485 -22.78 21.18 14.24
C ALA A 485 -23.17 22.58 14.78
N LEU A 486 -23.46 22.68 16.09
CA LEU A 486 -23.79 23.96 16.74
C LEU A 486 -22.64 24.98 16.61
N SER A 487 -21.39 24.52 16.65
CA SER A 487 -20.21 25.37 16.51
C SER A 487 -20.02 25.92 15.10
N GLN A 488 -20.42 25.15 14.08
CA GLN A 488 -20.34 25.57 12.67
C GLN A 488 -21.41 26.62 12.30
N LEU A 489 -22.54 26.66 13.03
CA LEU A 489 -23.54 27.72 12.87
C LEU A 489 -23.02 29.10 13.27
N ARG A 490 -21.95 29.15 14.09
CA ARG A 490 -21.29 30.39 14.55
C ARG A 490 -22.24 31.39 15.19
N ASP A 491 -23.30 30.90 15.83
CA ASP A 491 -24.29 31.71 16.54
C ASP A 491 -24.02 31.68 18.05
N VAL A 492 -23.97 32.87 18.65
CA VAL A 492 -23.68 33.07 20.08
C VAL A 492 -24.81 32.58 20.99
N GLU A 493 -26.02 32.41 20.46
CA GLU A 493 -27.14 31.80 21.19
C GLU A 493 -26.86 30.36 21.64
N TYR A 494 -25.93 29.67 20.96
CA TYR A 494 -25.53 28.30 21.33
C TYR A 494 -24.37 28.24 22.33
N ALA A 495 -23.76 29.37 22.69
CA ALA A 495 -22.67 29.43 23.65
C ALA A 495 -23.01 28.78 25.01
N PRO A 496 -24.20 28.95 25.62
CA PRO A 496 -24.59 28.24 26.83
C PRO A 496 -24.47 26.72 26.72
N THR A 497 -24.85 26.16 25.57
CA THR A 497 -24.77 24.72 25.31
C THR A 497 -23.33 24.25 25.17
N LEU A 498 -22.47 25.03 24.51
CA LEU A 498 -21.05 24.71 24.38
C LEU A 498 -20.31 24.85 25.72
N ILE A 499 -20.67 25.84 26.55
CA ILE A 499 -20.13 25.98 27.92
C ILE A 499 -20.55 24.79 28.77
N PHE A 500 -21.81 24.36 28.68
CA PHE A 500 -22.27 23.15 29.35
C PHE A 500 -21.45 21.93 28.90
N ALA A 501 -21.15 21.79 27.61
CA ALA A 501 -20.36 20.68 27.07
C ALA A 501 -18.89 20.63 27.57
N LEU A 502 -18.34 21.72 28.11
CA LEU A 502 -17.05 21.69 28.81
C LEU A 502 -17.10 20.91 30.12
N THR A 503 -18.30 20.66 30.67
CA THR A 503 -18.49 19.86 31.89
C THR A 503 -18.54 18.36 31.62
N ASP A 504 -18.50 17.95 30.35
CA ASP A 504 -18.72 16.57 29.93
C ASP A 504 -17.69 15.58 30.54
N PRO A 505 -18.11 14.38 30.97
CA PRO A 505 -17.19 13.36 31.45
C PRO A 505 -16.27 12.81 30.35
N ASP A 506 -16.67 12.86 29.07
CA ASP A 506 -15.84 12.49 27.93
C ASP A 506 -14.95 13.67 27.52
N ARG A 507 -13.64 13.51 27.69
CA ARG A 507 -12.64 14.54 27.38
C ARG A 507 -12.66 14.96 25.91
N ARG A 508 -13.16 14.12 24.99
CA ARG A 508 -13.29 14.45 23.57
C ARG A 508 -14.40 15.49 23.33
N VAL A 509 -15.52 15.39 24.06
CA VAL A 509 -16.59 16.39 24.01
C VAL A 509 -16.09 17.74 24.53
N VAL A 510 -15.30 17.73 25.61
CA VAL A 510 -14.70 18.95 26.17
C VAL A 510 -13.77 19.65 25.17
N ARG A 511 -12.93 18.88 24.45
CA ARG A 511 -12.04 19.43 23.42
C ARG A 511 -12.83 20.02 22.25
N GLU A 512 -13.86 19.32 21.76
CA GLU A 512 -14.73 19.81 20.70
C GLU A 512 -15.46 21.11 21.11
N ALA A 513 -15.98 21.16 22.35
CA ALA A 513 -16.69 22.32 22.87
C ALA A 513 -15.78 23.53 23.07
N ARG A 514 -14.54 23.32 23.52
CA ARG A 514 -13.50 24.35 23.59
C ARG A 514 -13.26 24.99 22.23
N ASP A 515 -13.06 24.16 21.21
CA ASP A 515 -12.75 24.63 19.86
C ASP A 515 -13.98 25.31 19.23
N GLY A 516 -15.17 24.81 19.53
CA GLY A 516 -16.44 25.45 19.20
C GLY A 516 -16.61 26.84 19.82
N LEU A 517 -16.28 27.00 21.10
CA LEU A 517 -16.36 28.30 21.79
C LEU A 517 -15.39 29.31 21.19
N LYS A 518 -14.19 28.90 20.75
CA LYS A 518 -13.27 29.79 20.00
C LYS A 518 -13.92 30.30 18.71
N SER A 519 -14.59 29.41 17.98
CA SER A 519 -15.31 29.75 16.74
C SER A 519 -16.46 30.73 16.99
N VAL A 520 -17.37 30.39 17.91
CA VAL A 520 -18.57 31.19 18.22
C VAL A 520 -18.20 32.55 18.82
N SER A 521 -17.21 32.60 19.71
CA SER A 521 -16.75 33.86 20.33
C SER A 521 -15.84 34.70 19.44
N ARG A 522 -15.37 34.16 18.31
CA ARG A 522 -14.30 34.72 17.47
C ARG A 522 -13.02 35.04 18.26
N ARG A 523 -12.77 34.33 19.36
CA ARG A 523 -11.58 34.47 20.22
C ARG A 523 -10.68 33.25 20.07
N PHE A 524 -9.77 33.31 19.11
CA PHE A 524 -8.94 32.16 18.69
C PHE A 524 -8.02 31.60 19.78
N GLU A 525 -7.51 32.46 20.67
CA GLU A 525 -6.73 32.02 21.85
C GLU A 525 -7.60 31.22 22.84
N GLY A 526 -8.88 31.56 22.96
CA GLY A 526 -9.84 30.96 23.91
C GLY A 526 -9.43 31.15 25.38
N TYR A 527 -10.00 30.33 26.25
CA TYR A 527 -9.64 30.29 27.68
C TYR A 527 -9.15 28.90 28.14
N GLY A 528 -8.76 28.05 27.18
CA GLY A 528 -8.45 26.64 27.43
C GLY A 528 -9.70 25.75 27.50
N PRO A 529 -9.55 24.49 27.94
CA PRO A 529 -8.33 23.91 28.52
C PRO A 529 -7.37 23.30 27.46
N SER A 530 -6.14 22.95 27.84
CA SER A 530 -5.13 22.29 26.99
C SER A 530 -5.58 20.90 26.51
N ASP A 531 -4.89 20.27 25.55
CA ASP A 531 -5.31 18.94 25.06
C ASP A 531 -5.22 17.86 26.15
N ASN A 532 -4.21 17.92 27.03
CA ASN A 532 -4.01 16.98 28.13
C ASN A 532 -4.45 17.56 29.49
N PHE A 533 -5.51 18.36 29.49
CA PHE A 533 -5.95 19.12 30.66
C PHE A 533 -6.18 18.32 31.95
N GLU A 534 -5.97 18.97 33.08
CA GLU A 534 -6.42 18.47 34.39
C GLU A 534 -7.73 19.14 34.82
N ASP A 535 -8.46 18.51 35.73
CA ASP A 535 -9.76 19.01 36.21
C ASP A 535 -9.79 20.47 36.71
N PRO A 536 -8.76 20.97 37.42
CA PRO A 536 -8.69 22.37 37.82
C PRO A 536 -8.63 23.33 36.62
N GLU A 537 -7.89 22.96 35.57
CA GLU A 537 -7.76 23.75 34.35
C GLU A 537 -9.11 23.85 33.62
N ARG A 538 -9.83 22.72 33.53
CA ARG A 538 -11.17 22.64 32.95
C ARG A 538 -12.16 23.56 33.69
N ARG A 539 -12.18 23.53 35.02
CA ARG A 539 -13.07 24.38 35.84
C ARG A 539 -12.77 25.87 35.65
N ALA A 540 -11.48 26.24 35.62
CA ALA A 540 -11.07 27.62 35.37
C ALA A 540 -11.52 28.12 33.99
N ALA A 541 -11.42 27.28 32.95
CA ALA A 541 -11.89 27.60 31.62
C ALA A 541 -13.42 27.83 31.60
N ILE A 542 -14.20 26.97 32.26
CA ILE A 542 -15.67 27.10 32.34
C ILE A 542 -16.08 28.45 32.94
N GLU A 543 -15.50 28.84 34.08
CA GLU A 543 -15.84 30.11 34.73
C GLU A 543 -15.50 31.32 33.86
N ARG A 544 -14.36 31.28 33.15
CA ARG A 544 -13.98 32.36 32.22
C ARG A 544 -14.94 32.45 31.03
N TRP A 545 -15.43 31.31 30.52
CA TRP A 545 -16.44 31.30 29.46
C TRP A 545 -17.81 31.76 29.94
N LYS A 546 -18.24 31.40 31.16
CA LYS A 546 -19.47 31.92 31.78
C LYS A 546 -19.40 33.45 31.94
N GLU A 547 -18.29 33.97 32.43
CA GLU A 547 -18.09 35.40 32.59
C GLU A 547 -18.12 36.11 31.24
N TRP A 548 -17.40 35.59 30.25
CA TRP A 548 -17.48 36.09 28.88
C TRP A 548 -18.91 36.10 28.34
N TYR A 549 -19.69 35.04 28.54
CA TYR A 549 -21.06 35.00 28.04
C TYR A 549 -21.94 36.08 28.69
N ARG A 550 -21.76 36.38 29.98
CA ARG A 550 -22.45 37.51 30.65
C ARG A 550 -22.07 38.86 30.05
N THR A 551 -20.83 39.04 29.58
CA THR A 551 -20.46 40.27 28.86
C THR A 551 -21.18 40.41 27.52
N VAL A 552 -21.57 39.30 26.89
CA VAL A 552 -22.27 39.29 25.59
C VAL A 552 -23.80 39.31 25.75
N ARG A 553 -24.33 38.67 26.79
CA ARG A 553 -25.75 38.61 27.15
C ARG A 553 -25.94 38.97 28.65
N PRO A 554 -25.89 40.26 29.01
CA PRO A 554 -25.97 40.70 30.42
C PRO A 554 -27.27 40.30 31.13
N ASP A 555 -28.37 40.20 30.38
CA ASP A 555 -29.70 39.85 30.89
C ASP A 555 -29.97 38.34 30.91
N ALA A 556 -29.00 37.50 30.53
CA ALA A 556 -29.16 36.05 30.52
C ALA A 556 -29.21 35.49 31.96
N PRO A 557 -30.02 34.45 32.21
CA PRO A 557 -30.02 33.77 33.50
C PRO A 557 -28.63 33.14 33.78
N PRO A 558 -28.26 32.95 35.06
CA PRO A 558 -27.00 32.29 35.41
C PRO A 558 -26.90 30.90 34.75
N LEU A 559 -25.77 30.65 34.08
CA LEU A 559 -25.50 29.34 33.48
C LEU A 559 -25.10 28.32 34.56
N PRO A 560 -25.64 27.08 34.51
CA PRO A 560 -25.33 26.02 35.46
C PRO A 560 -23.84 25.68 35.49
#